data_AF-A0A7D9JRB6-F1
#
_entry.id   AF-A0A7D9JRB6-F1
#
_cell.length_a   1.000
_cell.length_b   1.000
_cell.length_c   1.000
_cell.angle_alpha   90.00
_cell.angle_beta   90.00
_cell.angle_gamma   90.00
#
_symmetry.space_group_name_H-M   'P 1'
#
loop_
_entity.id
_entity.type
_entity.pdbx_description
1 polymer ?
#
loop_
_entity_poly.entity_id
_entity_poly.type
_entity_poly.pdbx_seq_one_letter_code
_entity_poly.pdbx_strand_id
1 'polypeptide(L)'
;MTDQLERKKATRRGNRAVITKYSNEAKELLANGENIDENTKDRLNTLHDLLEEKLQVVKKFDEEILQLCEVKEIENEIEVSEELNSRVLDVKRQISKFFCEENRRYGKSTPIHDISIAGQNIPQVEITEVGEISSEINVNNETINEQDNVNSTQDPTPSNPTLIHPDPSSPATSQSSGNYVI
;
A
#
# COMPACT_ATOMS: atom_id res chain seq x y z
N MET A 1 25.65 -10.29 19.75
CA MET A 1 24.77 -10.04 18.57
C MET A 1 23.30 -10.20 18.95
N THR A 2 22.95 -11.21 19.76
CA THR A 2 21.57 -11.45 20.25
C THR A 2 20.94 -10.21 20.90
N ASP A 3 21.63 -9.54 21.82
CA ASP A 3 21.09 -8.34 22.50
C ASP A 3 20.76 -7.19 21.54
N GLN A 4 21.54 -7.02 20.47
CA GLN A 4 21.30 -5.99 19.46
C GLN A 4 20.07 -6.32 18.60
N LEU A 5 19.95 -7.60 18.20
CA LEU A 5 18.79 -8.10 17.45
C LEU A 5 17.52 -7.98 18.29
N GLU A 6 17.55 -8.40 19.55
CA GLU A 6 16.43 -8.29 20.49
C GLU A 6 16.01 -6.84 20.69
N ARG A 7 16.97 -5.93 20.89
CA ARG A 7 16.68 -4.50 21.03
C ARG A 7 16.03 -3.90 19.78
N LYS A 8 16.47 -4.31 18.59
CA LYS A 8 15.83 -3.90 17.31
C LYS A 8 14.43 -4.47 17.20
N LYS A 9 14.22 -5.77 17.45
CA LYS A 9 12.89 -6.40 17.45
C LYS A 9 11.95 -5.72 18.44
N ALA A 10 12.43 -5.38 19.65
CA ALA A 10 11.65 -4.67 20.66
C ALA A 10 11.28 -3.25 20.22
N THR A 11 12.24 -2.49 19.68
CA THR A 11 12.00 -1.12 19.21
C THR A 11 11.03 -1.12 18.03
N ARG A 12 11.18 -2.06 17.10
CA ARG A 12 10.23 -2.28 16.01
C ARG A 12 8.83 -2.55 16.53
N ARG A 13 8.66 -3.50 17.46
CA ARG A 13 7.36 -3.82 18.07
C ARG A 13 6.70 -2.59 18.71
N GLY A 14 7.47 -1.74 19.38
CA GLY A 14 6.99 -0.47 19.93
C GLY A 14 6.43 0.47 18.86
N ASN A 15 7.17 0.66 17.76
CA ASN A 15 6.71 1.48 16.63
C ASN A 15 5.48 0.88 15.95
N ARG A 16 5.42 -0.45 15.77
CA ARG A 16 4.23 -1.16 15.26
C ARG A 16 3.00 -0.91 16.12
N ALA A 17 3.15 -0.93 17.45
CA ALA A 17 2.04 -0.62 18.36
C ALA A 17 1.54 0.82 18.20
N VAL A 18 2.44 1.78 17.99
CA VAL A 18 2.07 3.19 17.71
C VAL A 18 1.32 3.30 16.37
N ILE A 19 1.82 2.65 15.32
CA ILE A 19 1.14 2.58 14.01
C ILE A 19 -0.28 2.02 14.14
N THR A 20 -0.45 0.94 14.92
CA THR A 20 -1.78 0.35 15.16
C THR A 20 -2.72 1.36 15.84
N LYS A 21 -2.23 2.15 16.80
CA LYS A 21 -3.03 3.21 17.43
C LYS A 21 -3.48 4.26 16.42
N TYR A 22 -2.56 4.80 15.63
CA TYR A 22 -2.89 5.79 14.59
C TYR A 22 -3.83 5.22 13.53
N SER A 23 -3.65 3.96 13.16
CA SER A 23 -4.51 3.26 12.20
C SER A 23 -5.93 3.11 12.71
N ASN A 24 -6.10 2.77 13.99
CA ASN A 24 -7.41 2.63 14.60
C ASN A 24 -8.10 3.99 14.76
N GLU A 25 -7.36 5.00 15.24
CA GLU A 25 -7.87 6.37 15.34
C GLU A 25 -8.35 6.89 13.97
N ALA A 26 -7.55 6.72 12.91
CA ALA A 26 -7.96 7.11 11.56
C ALA A 26 -9.24 6.40 11.11
N LYS A 27 -9.36 5.09 11.36
CA LYS A 27 -10.57 4.33 11.02
C LYS A 27 -11.79 4.79 11.80
N GLU A 28 -11.64 5.11 13.08
CA GLU A 28 -12.72 5.65 13.93
C GLU A 28 -13.20 7.00 13.40
N LEU A 29 -12.27 7.90 13.04
CA LEU A 29 -12.61 9.20 12.46
C LEU A 29 -13.31 9.07 11.10
N LEU A 30 -12.85 8.13 10.25
CA LEU A 30 -13.46 7.85 8.96
C LEU A 30 -14.84 7.18 9.07
N ALA A 31 -15.12 6.45 10.16
CA ALA A 31 -16.41 5.81 10.39
C ALA A 31 -17.54 6.84 10.66
N ASN A 32 -17.19 8.07 11.04
CA ASN A 32 -18.16 9.14 11.34
C ASN A 32 -18.89 9.68 10.08
N GLY A 33 -18.53 9.23 8.88
CA GLY A 33 -19.33 9.41 7.66
C GLY A 33 -19.22 10.81 7.02
N GLU A 34 -20.31 11.30 6.45
CA GLU A 34 -20.33 12.43 5.50
C GLU A 34 -20.20 13.82 6.14
N ASN A 35 -20.32 13.93 7.46
CA ASN A 35 -20.32 15.21 8.16
C ASN A 35 -19.18 15.29 9.17
N ILE A 36 -17.96 15.39 8.65
CA ILE A 36 -16.76 15.50 9.46
C ILE A 36 -16.32 16.97 9.54
N ASP A 37 -16.11 17.47 10.76
CA ASP A 37 -15.67 18.85 10.99
C ASP A 37 -14.21 19.06 10.55
N GLU A 38 -13.83 20.33 10.37
CA GLU A 38 -12.50 20.71 9.86
C GLU A 38 -11.36 20.22 10.77
N ASN A 39 -11.55 20.22 12.10
CA ASN A 39 -10.53 19.74 13.02
C ASN A 39 -10.32 18.23 12.89
N THR A 40 -11.38 17.47 12.60
CA THR A 40 -11.22 16.05 12.29
C THR A 40 -10.49 15.82 10.96
N LYS A 41 -10.69 16.67 9.95
CA LYS A 41 -9.94 16.61 8.69
C LYS A 41 -8.45 16.91 8.91
N ASP A 42 -8.13 17.96 9.65
CA ASP A 42 -6.76 18.29 10.04
C ASP A 42 -6.12 17.13 10.81
N ARG A 43 -6.90 16.47 11.67
CA ARG A 43 -6.45 15.29 12.40
C ARG A 43 -6.17 14.11 11.47
N LEU A 44 -7.03 13.86 10.47
CA LEU A 44 -6.83 12.80 9.47
C LEU A 44 -5.58 13.05 8.61
N ASN A 45 -5.34 14.29 8.20
CA ASN A 45 -4.09 14.68 7.51
C ASN A 45 -2.87 14.41 8.39
N THR A 46 -2.93 14.84 9.66
CA THR A 46 -1.85 14.59 10.63
C THR A 46 -1.59 13.08 10.80
N LEU A 47 -2.65 12.27 10.91
CA LEU A 47 -2.53 10.81 11.05
C LEU A 47 -1.94 10.18 9.79
N HIS A 48 -2.30 10.67 8.60
CA HIS A 48 -1.72 10.20 7.34
C HIS A 48 -0.20 10.36 7.32
N ASP A 49 0.30 11.52 7.74
CA ASP A 49 1.73 11.82 7.76
C ASP A 49 2.47 11.07 8.87
N LEU A 50 1.88 10.97 10.06
CA LEU A 50 2.44 10.19 11.17
C LEU A 50 2.52 8.70 10.84
N LEU A 51 1.54 8.16 10.11
CA LEU A 51 1.56 6.77 9.63
C LEU A 51 2.73 6.55 8.66
N GLU A 52 2.98 7.49 7.74
CA GLU A 52 4.14 7.40 6.83
C GLU A 52 5.46 7.48 7.60
N GLU A 53 5.63 8.47 8.48
CA GLU A 53 6.85 8.64 9.27
C GLU A 53 7.19 7.37 10.07
N LYS A 54 6.21 6.82 10.79
CA LYS A 54 6.43 5.60 11.58
C LYS A 54 6.62 4.37 10.72
N LEU A 55 5.96 4.27 9.58
CA LEU A 55 6.17 3.16 8.65
C LEU A 55 7.62 3.14 8.14
N GLN A 56 8.20 4.30 7.81
CA GLN A 56 9.59 4.39 7.40
C GLN A 56 10.56 3.96 8.51
N VAL A 57 10.29 4.34 9.76
CA VAL A 57 11.08 3.87 10.91
C VAL A 57 11.00 2.35 11.06
N VAL A 58 9.81 1.76 10.89
CA VAL A 58 9.64 0.29 10.96
C VAL A 58 10.38 -0.40 9.82
N LYS A 59 10.26 0.08 8.58
CA LYS A 59 10.98 -0.48 7.41
C LYS A 59 12.49 -0.51 7.62
N LYS A 60 13.05 0.56 8.17
CA LYS A 60 14.47 0.59 8.55
C LYS A 60 14.82 -0.52 9.56
N PHE A 61 13.99 -0.73 10.59
CA PHE A 61 14.24 -1.83 11.52
C PHE A 61 14.04 -3.20 10.88
N ASP A 62 13.10 -3.35 9.95
CA ASP A 62 12.90 -4.60 9.22
C ASP A 62 14.17 -4.98 8.42
N GLU A 63 14.74 -4.03 7.67
CA GLU A 63 16.03 -4.22 6.97
C GLU A 63 17.17 -4.58 7.93
N GLU A 64 17.29 -3.84 9.04
CA GLU A 64 18.32 -4.10 10.04
C GLU A 64 18.15 -5.46 10.75
N ILE A 65 16.92 -5.95 10.89
CA ILE A 65 16.62 -7.26 11.49
C ILE A 65 16.95 -8.37 10.49
N LEU A 66 16.59 -8.21 9.21
CA LEU A 66 16.89 -9.19 8.15
C LEU A 66 18.40 -9.41 7.96
N GLN A 67 19.22 -8.40 8.25
CA GLN A 67 20.68 -8.52 8.22
C GLN A 67 21.26 -9.31 9.41
N LEU A 68 20.52 -9.44 10.50
CA LEU A 68 21.01 -9.97 11.78
C LEU A 68 20.34 -11.28 12.20
N CYS A 69 19.15 -11.59 11.68
CA CYS A 69 18.43 -12.80 12.05
C CYS A 69 18.99 -14.06 11.37
N GLU A 70 18.64 -15.22 11.92
CA GLU A 70 19.02 -16.50 11.32
C GLU A 70 18.27 -16.71 9.99
N VAL A 71 18.88 -17.41 9.05
CA VAL A 71 18.30 -17.68 7.71
C VAL A 71 16.90 -18.28 7.79
N LYS A 72 16.67 -19.16 8.77
CA LYS A 72 15.36 -19.80 9.01
C LYS A 72 14.26 -18.84 9.47
N GLU A 73 14.62 -17.67 10.00
CA GLU A 73 13.65 -16.65 10.47
C GLU A 73 13.30 -15.62 9.38
N ILE A 74 14.09 -15.53 8.30
CA ILE A 74 13.96 -14.48 7.28
C ILE A 74 12.55 -14.46 6.67
N GLU A 75 12.02 -15.61 6.28
CA GLU A 75 10.68 -15.74 5.69
C GLU A 75 9.61 -15.15 6.61
N ASN A 76 9.58 -15.60 7.86
CA ASN A 76 8.64 -15.08 8.87
C ASN A 76 8.85 -13.58 9.13
N GLU A 77 10.09 -13.08 9.17
CA GLU A 77 10.34 -11.65 9.36
C GLU A 77 9.84 -10.81 8.18
N ILE A 78 9.89 -11.32 6.94
CA ILE A 78 9.32 -10.67 5.75
C ILE A 78 7.79 -10.64 5.84
N GLU A 79 7.15 -11.79 6.09
CA GLU A 79 5.68 -11.89 6.17
C GLU A 79 5.09 -10.90 7.18
N VAL A 80 5.66 -10.85 8.39
CA VAL A 80 5.16 -9.94 9.44
C VAL A 80 5.40 -8.47 9.05
N SER A 81 6.42 -8.17 8.26
CA SER A 81 6.70 -6.82 7.76
C SER A 81 5.71 -6.40 6.66
N GLU A 82 5.40 -7.32 5.74
CA GLU A 82 4.42 -7.11 4.66
C GLU A 82 2.99 -6.98 5.19
N GLU A 83 2.60 -7.75 6.20
CA GLU A 83 1.29 -7.66 6.85
C GLU A 83 1.05 -6.25 7.42
N LEU A 84 2.05 -5.68 8.09
CA LEU A 84 1.92 -4.32 8.60
C LEU A 84 1.89 -3.29 7.47
N ASN A 85 2.80 -3.42 6.49
CA ASN A 85 2.90 -2.47 5.39
C ASN A 85 1.58 -2.39 4.60
N SER A 86 0.99 -3.53 4.25
CA SER A 86 -0.32 -3.60 3.59
C SER A 86 -1.41 -2.90 4.41
N ARG A 87 -1.50 -3.21 5.72
CA ARG A 87 -2.47 -2.57 6.62
C ARG A 87 -2.33 -1.03 6.67
N VAL A 88 -1.11 -0.51 6.73
CA VAL A 88 -0.89 0.94 6.76
C VAL A 88 -1.25 1.58 5.42
N LEU A 89 -0.86 0.97 4.31
CA LEU A 89 -1.21 1.45 2.97
C LEU A 89 -2.72 1.50 2.76
N ASP A 90 -3.45 0.52 3.26
CA ASP A 90 -4.92 0.50 3.20
C ASP A 90 -5.55 1.66 3.97
N VAL A 91 -5.06 1.95 5.18
CA VAL A 91 -5.55 3.10 5.97
C VAL A 91 -5.23 4.41 5.26
N LYS A 92 -4.00 4.60 4.79
CA LYS A 92 -3.62 5.81 4.05
C LYS A 92 -4.46 5.99 2.78
N ARG A 93 -4.76 4.90 2.08
CA ARG A 93 -5.65 4.89 0.91
C ARG A 93 -7.07 5.33 1.29
N GLN A 94 -7.60 4.86 2.41
CA GLN A 94 -8.92 5.28 2.89
C GLN A 94 -8.96 6.77 3.22
N ILE A 95 -7.93 7.30 3.90
CA ILE A 95 -7.80 8.74 4.17
C ILE A 95 -7.72 9.54 2.87
N SER A 96 -6.87 9.11 1.92
CA SER A 96 -6.73 9.79 0.63
C SER A 96 -8.01 9.78 -0.19
N LYS A 97 -8.75 8.67 -0.15
CA LYS A 97 -10.04 8.52 -0.81
C LYS A 97 -11.08 9.47 -0.21
N PHE A 98 -11.10 9.59 1.12
CA PHE A 98 -11.98 10.52 1.81
C PHE A 98 -11.78 11.96 1.31
N PHE A 99 -10.54 12.45 1.27
CA PHE A 99 -10.26 13.80 0.76
C PHE A 99 -10.58 13.98 -0.74
N CYS A 100 -10.39 12.94 -1.55
CA CYS A 100 -10.79 12.97 -2.96
C CYS A 100 -12.31 13.12 -3.12
N GLU A 101 -13.10 12.41 -2.31
CA GLU A 101 -14.56 12.45 -2.35
C GLU A 101 -15.10 13.77 -1.79
N GLU A 102 -14.49 14.28 -0.73
CA GLU A 102 -14.84 15.57 -0.14
C GLU A 102 -14.68 16.73 -1.13
N ASN A 103 -13.52 16.80 -1.80
CA ASN A 103 -13.25 17.82 -2.82
C ASN A 103 -14.26 17.78 -3.97
N ARG A 104 -14.79 16.60 -4.33
CA ARG A 104 -15.85 16.48 -5.34
C ARG A 104 -17.21 16.99 -4.86
N ARG A 105 -17.53 16.86 -3.57
CA ARG A 105 -18.82 17.32 -3.01
C ARG A 105 -18.87 18.84 -2.87
N TYR A 106 -17.76 19.48 -2.50
CA TYR A 106 -17.68 20.94 -2.29
C TYR A 106 -17.12 21.72 -3.48
N GLY A 107 -16.51 21.06 -4.48
CA GLY A 107 -15.96 21.67 -5.71
C GLY A 107 -16.97 22.10 -6.79
N LYS A 108 -18.28 22.15 -6.51
CA LYS A 108 -19.27 22.75 -7.42
C LYS A 108 -19.35 24.27 -7.19
N SER A 109 -18.36 25.03 -7.64
CA SER A 109 -18.49 26.49 -7.78
C SER A 109 -19.10 26.84 -9.15
N THR A 110 -20.35 27.31 -9.10
CA THR A 110 -21.09 28.20 -10.03
C THR A 110 -21.20 27.83 -11.53
N PRO A 111 -22.43 27.76 -12.10
CA PRO A 111 -22.61 27.92 -13.54
C PRO A 111 -22.15 29.35 -13.91
N ILE A 112 -21.15 29.46 -14.77
CA ILE A 112 -20.92 30.68 -15.54
C ILE A 112 -22.13 30.80 -16.46
N HIS A 113 -23.12 31.60 -16.06
CA HIS A 113 -24.11 32.06 -17.01
C HIS A 113 -23.41 33.01 -17.97
N ASP A 114 -23.40 32.62 -19.24
CA ASP A 114 -22.89 33.37 -20.38
C ASP A 114 -23.24 34.85 -20.27
N ILE A 115 -22.23 35.72 -20.18
CA ILE A 115 -22.40 37.12 -20.53
C ILE A 115 -22.46 37.16 -22.05
N SER A 116 -23.68 37.03 -22.58
CA SER A 116 -23.99 37.38 -23.96
C SER A 116 -23.77 38.89 -24.14
N ILE A 117 -22.61 39.27 -24.69
CA ILE A 117 -22.41 40.63 -25.21
C ILE A 117 -22.95 40.65 -26.64
N ALA A 118 -24.22 41.01 -26.76
CA ALA A 118 -24.80 41.41 -28.02
C ALA A 118 -24.18 42.73 -28.48
N GLY A 119 -23.49 42.69 -29.62
CA GLY A 119 -23.42 43.80 -30.57
C GLY A 119 -22.49 44.96 -30.22
N GLN A 120 -21.25 44.89 -30.71
CA GLN A 120 -20.54 46.06 -31.24
C GLN A 120 -19.50 45.60 -32.29
N ASN A 121 -19.86 45.80 -33.56
CA ASN A 121 -18.92 45.92 -34.69
C ASN A 121 -17.88 47.00 -34.36
N ILE A 122 -16.58 46.80 -34.64
CA ILE A 122 -15.71 47.48 -35.66
C ILE A 122 -14.35 46.69 -35.78
N PRO A 123 -13.41 46.97 -36.72
CA PRO A 123 -13.12 46.19 -37.94
C PRO A 123 -11.74 45.46 -37.97
N GLN A 124 -11.57 44.54 -38.93
CA GLN A 124 -10.29 43.95 -39.33
C GLN A 124 -9.36 44.98 -40.03
N VAL A 125 -8.11 45.11 -39.57
CA VAL A 125 -6.91 45.60 -40.31
C VAL A 125 -5.68 45.00 -39.61
N GLU A 126 -5.05 43.96 -40.17
CA GLU A 126 -3.83 43.94 -41.02
C GLU A 126 -2.52 43.77 -40.22
N ILE A 127 -1.65 42.94 -40.79
CA ILE A 127 -0.55 42.18 -40.19
C ILE A 127 0.75 43.00 -40.27
N THR A 128 1.64 42.94 -39.28
CA THR A 128 3.08 43.14 -39.56
C THR A 128 3.95 42.25 -38.67
N GLU A 129 4.84 41.56 -39.37
CA GLU A 129 5.83 40.53 -39.08
C GLU A 129 7.05 41.03 -38.29
N VAL A 130 7.63 40.20 -37.38
CA VAL A 130 9.06 39.78 -37.38
C VAL A 130 9.43 38.82 -36.22
N GLY A 131 10.09 37.71 -36.57
CA GLY A 131 11.09 36.95 -35.77
C GLY A 131 10.57 35.69 -35.04
N GLU A 132 10.58 34.48 -35.62
CA GLU A 132 11.69 33.50 -35.70
C GLU A 132 12.38 33.24 -34.33
N ILE A 133 12.62 32.02 -33.82
CA ILE A 133 12.77 30.67 -34.40
C ILE A 133 12.74 29.61 -33.27
N SER A 134 12.23 28.41 -33.62
CA SER A 134 12.74 27.03 -33.37
C SER A 134 13.47 26.69 -32.06
N SER A 135 13.20 25.56 -31.41
CA SER A 135 13.49 24.23 -31.99
C SER A 135 12.66 23.07 -31.43
N GLU A 136 12.12 22.30 -32.37
CA GLU A 136 11.63 20.93 -32.26
C GLU A 136 12.74 19.96 -31.82
N ILE A 137 12.38 18.92 -31.05
CA ILE A 137 13.02 17.61 -31.19
C ILE A 137 11.90 16.57 -31.30
N ASN A 138 11.74 16.09 -32.54
CA ASN A 138 11.06 14.87 -32.92
C ASN A 138 12.14 13.81 -33.19
N VAL A 139 12.05 12.63 -32.58
CA VAL A 139 12.71 11.42 -33.11
C VAL A 139 11.73 10.26 -33.01
N ASN A 140 11.30 9.81 -34.19
CA ASN A 140 10.45 8.65 -34.42
C ASN A 140 11.24 7.34 -34.33
N ASN A 141 10.56 6.31 -33.82
CA ASN A 141 10.52 4.90 -34.21
C ASN A 141 11.74 4.22 -34.87
N GLU A 142 12.22 3.15 -34.24
CA GLU A 142 12.68 1.95 -34.96
C GLU A 142 11.86 0.72 -34.54
N THR A 143 11.25 0.11 -35.55
CA THR A 143 10.62 -1.21 -35.55
C THR A 143 11.68 -2.22 -35.93
N ILE A 144 11.82 -3.32 -35.18
CA ILE A 144 12.50 -4.52 -35.64
C ILE A 144 11.52 -5.70 -35.49
N ASN A 145 11.25 -6.32 -36.63
CA ASN A 145 10.48 -7.55 -36.82
C ASN A 145 11.46 -8.59 -37.40
N GLU A 146 11.42 -9.83 -36.90
CA GLU A 146 11.75 -11.11 -37.60
C GLU A 146 11.80 -12.22 -36.51
N GLN A 147 10.74 -13.02 -36.35
CA GLN A 147 10.45 -14.29 -37.00
C GLN A 147 11.26 -15.52 -36.53
N ASP A 148 10.50 -16.44 -35.94
CA ASP A 148 10.54 -17.91 -36.07
C ASP A 148 11.88 -18.65 -35.94
N ASN A 149 12.04 -19.40 -34.83
CA ASN A 149 12.39 -20.81 -34.97
C ASN A 149 11.96 -21.66 -33.75
N VAL A 150 11.12 -22.65 -34.04
CA VAL A 150 10.73 -23.78 -33.20
C VAL A 150 11.89 -24.76 -33.05
N ASN A 151 12.19 -25.19 -31.82
CA ASN A 151 12.45 -26.60 -31.59
C ASN A 151 12.22 -27.03 -30.14
N SER A 152 11.41 -28.08 -30.00
CA SER A 152 11.21 -28.93 -28.82
C SER A 152 12.53 -29.28 -28.12
N THR A 153 12.48 -29.54 -26.80
CA THR A 153 12.77 -30.87 -26.21
C THR A 153 12.62 -30.84 -24.66
N GLN A 154 11.68 -31.66 -24.18
CA GLN A 154 11.60 -32.38 -22.89
C GLN A 154 11.45 -31.62 -21.55
N ASP A 155 10.22 -31.76 -21.03
CA ASP A 155 9.92 -31.92 -19.59
C ASP A 155 10.85 -32.93 -18.89
N PRO A 156 11.34 -32.61 -17.69
CA PRO A 156 11.53 -33.59 -16.64
C PRO A 156 10.35 -33.52 -15.67
N THR A 157 9.55 -34.58 -15.67
CA THR A 157 8.55 -34.93 -14.66
C THR A 157 9.03 -34.66 -13.22
N PRO A 158 8.23 -34.01 -12.35
CA PRO A 158 8.46 -34.08 -10.92
C PRO A 158 8.04 -35.46 -10.39
N SER A 159 9.00 -36.16 -9.78
CA SER A 159 8.75 -37.41 -9.05
C SER A 159 7.79 -37.16 -7.89
N ASN A 160 6.66 -37.84 -7.93
CA ASN A 160 5.63 -37.85 -6.90
C ASN A 160 6.17 -38.52 -5.62
N PRO A 161 6.19 -37.85 -4.45
CA PRO A 161 6.44 -38.53 -3.19
C PRO A 161 5.17 -39.28 -2.76
N THR A 162 5.33 -40.58 -2.53
CA THR A 162 4.31 -41.50 -1.98
C THR A 162 3.66 -40.91 -0.72
N LEU A 163 2.37 -40.57 -0.84
CA LEU A 163 1.45 -40.32 0.27
C LEU A 163 1.20 -41.65 1.01
N ILE A 164 1.94 -41.89 2.09
CA ILE A 164 1.57 -42.92 3.07
C ILE A 164 0.49 -42.30 3.96
N HIS A 165 -0.77 -42.65 3.68
CA HIS A 165 -1.88 -42.41 4.60
C HIS A 165 -1.71 -43.31 5.85
N PRO A 166 -1.80 -42.77 7.08
CA PRO A 166 -2.06 -43.61 8.25
C PRO A 166 -3.53 -44.06 8.24
N ASP A 167 -3.70 -45.38 8.33
CA ASP A 167 -4.97 -46.09 8.52
C ASP A 167 -5.62 -45.72 9.88
N PRO A 168 -6.89 -45.26 9.93
CA PRO A 168 -7.59 -44.95 11.16
C PRO A 168 -8.18 -46.21 11.78
N SER A 169 -7.33 -47.02 12.41
CA SER A 169 -7.75 -48.27 13.04
C SER A 169 -7.08 -48.47 14.40
N SER A 170 -7.47 -47.70 15.43
CA SER A 170 -7.50 -48.21 16.81
C SER A 170 -8.35 -47.36 17.77
N PRO A 171 -9.12 -48.00 18.67
CA PRO A 171 -10.15 -47.37 19.47
C PRO A 171 -9.62 -46.67 20.73
N ALA A 172 -10.30 -45.61 21.12
CA ALA A 172 -10.19 -45.00 22.44
C ALA A 172 -10.59 -46.02 23.52
N THR A 173 -9.72 -46.26 24.50
CA THR A 173 -10.07 -46.95 25.75
C THR A 173 -9.87 -46.00 26.92
N SER A 174 -10.96 -45.79 27.62
CA SER A 174 -11.13 -44.97 28.82
C SER A 174 -10.57 -45.61 30.09
N GLN A 175 -10.46 -44.76 31.11
CA GLN A 175 -10.46 -45.02 32.56
C GLN A 175 -9.10 -45.17 33.27
N SER A 176 -8.84 -44.29 34.24
CA SER A 176 -8.92 -44.68 35.66
C SER A 176 -8.84 -43.46 36.57
N SER A 177 -9.76 -43.46 37.53
CA SER A 177 -10.00 -42.52 38.61
C SER A 177 -8.83 -42.40 39.59
N GLY A 178 -8.72 -41.24 40.24
CA GLY A 178 -7.83 -41.03 41.38
C GLY A 178 -8.22 -39.78 42.17
N ASN A 179 -9.21 -39.92 43.06
CA ASN A 179 -9.48 -38.97 44.14
C ASN A 179 -8.25 -38.86 45.06
N TYR A 180 -7.89 -37.64 45.47
CA TYR A 180 -7.16 -37.44 46.72
C TYR A 180 -7.73 -36.24 47.47
N VAL A 181 -8.36 -36.54 48.60
CA VAL A 181 -8.68 -35.63 49.69
C VAL A 181 -7.79 -36.09 50.83
N ILE A 182 -6.94 -35.21 51.36
CA ILE A 182 -6.78 -34.91 52.81
C ILE A 182 -6.35 -33.44 52.90
#